data_AF-A0A2V8I653-F1
#
_entry.id   AF-A0A2V8I653-F1
#
_cell.length_a   1.000
_cell.length_b   1.000
_cell.length_c   1.000
_cell.angle_alpha   90.00
_cell.angle_beta   90.00
_cell.angle_gamma   90.00
#
_symmetry.space_group_name_H-M   'P 1'
#
loop_
_entity.id
_entity.type
_entity.pdbx_description
1 polymer ?
#
loop_
_entity_poly.entity_id
_entity_poly.type
_entity_poly.pdbx_seq_one_letter_code
_entity_poly.pdbx_strand_id
1 'polypeptide(L)'
;MFNRPVEFIQQPKRLIQFFQYHRVLREVWMDGRKLPENPDTPRWYGYSAGHWEGDTLVVDSYGFDDRQWLDNLGYPYSDQMRLQERYRRTDHDHIEMVVTVTDPKYYAKPWVSQTKTWQLLKNPSEYSSPEWEGLIEELCAPIDEVDQFNKRIRNPAGGVIEK
;
A
#
# COMPACT_ATOMS: atom_id res chain seq x y z
N MET A 1 4.24 12.39 -11.47
CA MET A 1 4.02 11.16 -10.68
C MET A 1 2.65 11.29 -10.05
N PHE A 2 1.71 10.41 -10.33
CA PHE A 2 0.36 10.52 -9.79
C PHE A 2 0.42 10.43 -8.26
N ASN A 3 -0.17 11.41 -7.56
CA ASN A 3 -0.35 11.33 -6.13
C ASN A 3 -1.27 10.13 -5.86
N ARG A 4 -0.83 9.19 -5.03
CA ARG A 4 -1.63 8.03 -4.57
C ARG A 4 -1.94 8.24 -3.09
N PRO A 5 -3.07 8.88 -2.75
CA PRO A 5 -3.42 9.18 -1.37
C PRO A 5 -3.71 7.92 -0.57
N VAL A 6 -3.55 8.05 0.73
CA VAL A 6 -3.94 7.05 1.73
C VAL A 6 -4.77 7.76 2.78
N GLU A 7 -5.94 7.22 3.08
CA GLU A 7 -6.76 7.67 4.20
C GLU A 7 -6.46 6.81 5.43
N PHE A 8 -6.29 7.46 6.58
CA PHE A 8 -6.12 6.80 7.87
C PHE A 8 -7.39 6.93 8.70
N ILE A 9 -8.09 5.81 8.88
CA ILE A 9 -9.34 5.75 9.63
C ILE A 9 -9.05 5.12 10.99
N GLN A 10 -9.11 5.93 12.05
CA GLN A 10 -8.85 5.49 13.41
C GLN A 10 -10.12 4.93 14.07
N GLN A 11 -10.01 3.75 14.65
CA GLN A 11 -11.03 3.14 15.50
C GLN A 11 -10.39 2.71 16.84
N PRO A 12 -11.19 2.44 17.89
CA PRO A 12 -10.64 2.19 19.22
C PRO A 12 -9.62 1.04 19.33
N LYS A 13 -9.68 0.04 18.44
CA LYS A 13 -8.81 -1.15 18.46
C LYS A 13 -8.09 -1.43 17.14
N ARG A 14 -8.31 -0.60 16.12
CA ARG A 14 -7.68 -0.76 14.81
C ARG A 14 -7.50 0.57 14.12
N LEU A 15 -6.42 0.70 13.38
CA LEU A 15 -6.20 1.74 12.39
C LEU A 15 -6.39 1.10 11.01
N ILE A 16 -7.23 1.69 10.18
CA ILE A 16 -7.47 1.21 8.81
C ILE A 16 -6.77 2.18 7.86
N GLN A 17 -5.87 1.66 7.04
CA GLN A 17 -5.30 2.36 5.91
C GLN A 17 -6.13 2.03 4.67
N PHE A 18 -6.70 3.05 4.03
CA PHE A 18 -7.40 2.90 2.77
C PHE A 18 -6.57 3.53 1.65
N PHE A 19 -6.02 2.67 0.78
CA PHE A 19 -5.21 3.10 -0.34
C PHE A 19 -6.11 3.43 -1.53
N GLN A 20 -5.93 4.62 -2.13
CA GLN A 20 -6.64 4.97 -3.36
C GLN A 20 -6.36 3.96 -4.47
N TYR A 21 -5.08 3.65 -4.69
CA TYR A 21 -4.64 2.68 -5.69
C TYR A 21 -5.08 1.27 -5.30
N HIS A 22 -5.74 0.58 -6.22
CA HIS A 22 -6.36 -0.73 -6.05
C HIS A 22 -7.51 -0.80 -5.02
N ARG A 23 -7.91 0.33 -4.43
CA ARG A 23 -8.95 0.40 -3.38
C ARG A 23 -8.74 -0.61 -2.26
N VAL A 24 -7.49 -0.79 -1.85
CA VAL A 24 -7.11 -1.78 -0.84
C VAL A 24 -7.31 -1.23 0.56
N LEU A 25 -7.85 -2.06 1.44
CA LEU A 25 -7.86 -1.83 2.88
C LEU A 25 -6.76 -2.65 3.55
N ARG A 26 -5.93 -2.00 4.37
CA ARG A 26 -5.01 -2.66 5.29
C ARG A 26 -5.42 -2.33 6.72
N GLU A 27 -5.58 -3.37 7.53
CA GLU A 27 -5.85 -3.21 8.95
C GLU A 27 -4.56 -3.31 9.76
N VAL A 28 -4.39 -2.38 10.68
CA VAL A 28 -3.35 -2.38 11.72
C VAL A 28 -4.04 -2.50 13.06
N TRP A 29 -3.76 -3.59 13.79
CA TRP A 29 -4.33 -3.82 15.11
C TRP A 29 -3.66 -2.97 16.17
N MET A 30 -4.45 -2.23 16.95
CA MET A 30 -3.98 -1.25 17.93
C MET A 30 -4.31 -1.66 19.37
N ASP A 31 -4.66 -2.93 19.60
CA ASP A 31 -5.12 -3.44 20.90
C ASP A 31 -4.03 -4.13 21.73
N GLY A 32 -2.75 -3.94 21.36
CA GLY A 32 -1.60 -4.48 22.08
C GLY A 32 -1.32 -5.97 21.82
N ARG A 33 -2.01 -6.59 20.85
CA ARG A 33 -1.69 -7.97 20.45
C ARG A 33 -0.29 -8.07 19.83
N LYS A 34 0.33 -9.24 19.99
CA LYS A 34 1.58 -9.58 19.30
C LYS A 34 1.29 -10.06 17.87
N LEU A 35 2.27 -9.89 16.99
CA LEU A 35 2.24 -10.54 15.69
C LEU A 35 2.26 -12.07 15.83
N PRO A 36 1.58 -12.82 14.95
CA PRO A 36 1.69 -14.27 14.93
C PRO A 36 3.15 -14.68 14.63
N GLU A 37 3.65 -15.67 15.36
CA GLU A 37 4.97 -16.24 15.09
C GLU A 37 4.94 -17.14 13.86
N ASN A 38 3.85 -17.89 13.69
CA ASN A 38 3.59 -18.77 12.56
C ASN A 38 2.26 -18.37 11.90
N PRO A 39 2.27 -17.47 10.90
CA PRO A 39 1.06 -17.08 10.19
C PRO A 39 0.48 -18.29 9.46
N ASP A 40 -0.83 -18.48 9.63
CA ASP A 40 -1.66 -19.55 9.09
C ASP A 40 -1.75 -19.54 7.56
N THR A 41 -1.94 -18.35 6.98
CA THR A 41 -2.03 -18.11 5.53
C THR A 41 -1.21 -16.88 5.16
N PRO A 42 -0.41 -16.92 4.08
CA PRO A 42 0.25 -15.74 3.55
C PRO A 42 -0.77 -14.64 3.18
N ARG A 43 -0.41 -13.39 3.45
CA ARG A 43 -1.28 -12.21 3.22
C ARG A 43 -0.52 -11.20 2.36
N TRP A 44 -1.18 -10.64 1.34
CA TRP A 44 -0.57 -9.63 0.46
C TRP A 44 -0.05 -8.39 1.19
N TYR A 45 -0.70 -7.98 2.29
CA TYR A 45 -0.31 -6.84 3.12
C TYR A 45 0.18 -7.23 4.52
N GLY A 46 0.44 -8.52 4.72
CA GLY A 46 0.83 -9.08 6.02
C GLY A 46 -0.26 -8.96 7.09
N TYR A 47 0.03 -9.51 8.27
CA TYR A 47 -0.67 -9.22 9.52
C TYR A 47 0.06 -8.07 10.21
N SER A 48 -0.65 -7.01 10.61
CA SER A 48 -0.04 -5.80 11.17
C SER A 48 -0.54 -5.53 12.58
N ALA A 49 0.38 -5.20 13.48
CA ALA A 49 0.09 -4.73 14.83
C ALA A 49 0.88 -3.45 15.10
N GLY A 50 0.25 -2.49 15.76
CA GLY A 50 0.87 -1.21 16.04
C GLY A 50 0.69 -0.75 17.48
N HIS A 51 1.62 0.11 17.89
CA HIS A 51 1.65 0.75 19.20
C HIS A 51 2.28 2.13 19.10
N TRP A 52 2.01 2.96 20.11
CA TRP A 52 2.60 4.29 20.21
C TRP A 52 3.86 4.26 21.06
N GLU A 53 4.94 4.84 20.54
CA GLU A 53 6.17 5.17 21.25
C GLU A 53 6.28 6.69 21.32
N GLY A 54 5.75 7.28 22.39
CA GLY A 54 5.62 8.74 22.48
C GLY A 54 4.67 9.28 21.40
N ASP A 55 5.20 10.09 20.48
CA ASP A 55 4.48 10.68 19.35
C ASP A 55 4.61 9.87 18.04
N THR A 56 5.32 8.74 18.09
CA THR A 56 5.59 7.90 16.92
C THR A 56 4.72 6.66 16.96
N LEU A 57 3.93 6.44 15.91
CA LEU A 57 3.23 5.19 15.69
C LEU A 57 4.21 4.19 15.07
N VAL A 58 4.44 3.08 15.75
CA VAL A 58 5.22 1.96 15.25
C VAL A 58 4.26 0.88 14.79
N VAL A 59 4.44 0.39 13.57
CA VAL A 59 3.67 -0.71 12.99
C VAL A 59 4.65 -1.79 12.60
N ASP A 60 4.49 -2.97 13.19
CA ASP A 60 5.21 -4.17 12.79
C ASP A 60 4.28 -5.07 11.99
N SER A 61 4.81 -5.71 10.95
CA SER A 61 4.06 -6.62 10.08
C SER A 61 4.85 -7.89 9.74
N TYR A 62 4.11 -8.99 9.57
CA TYR A 62 4.65 -10.31 9.21
C TYR A 62 3.64 -11.19 8.46
N GLY A 63 4.11 -12.28 7.85
CA GLY A 63 3.28 -13.25 7.14
C GLY A 63 2.87 -12.80 5.75
N PHE A 64 3.82 -12.21 5.03
CA PHE A 64 3.63 -11.73 3.67
C PHE A 64 3.60 -12.88 2.66
N ASP A 65 2.91 -12.66 1.54
CA ASP A 65 2.93 -13.54 0.38
C ASP A 65 4.09 -13.15 -0.55
N ASP A 66 5.08 -14.02 -0.68
CA ASP A 66 6.36 -13.76 -1.36
C ASP A 66 6.28 -13.73 -2.90
N ARG A 67 5.07 -13.82 -3.47
CA ARG A 67 4.84 -13.66 -4.91
C ARG A 67 4.81 -12.20 -5.37
N GLN A 68 4.84 -11.24 -4.43
CA GLN A 68 4.88 -9.81 -4.72
C GLN A 68 6.28 -9.22 -4.60
N TRP A 69 6.44 -8.03 -5.18
CA TRP A 69 7.62 -7.20 -4.98
C TRP A 69 7.42 -6.26 -3.79
N LEU A 70 8.52 -5.91 -3.13
CA LEU A 70 8.54 -4.95 -2.02
C LEU A 70 8.09 -3.57 -2.50
N ASP A 71 8.50 -3.18 -3.71
CA ASP A 71 8.19 -1.90 -4.32
C ASP A 71 8.09 -1.99 -5.84
N ASN A 72 7.89 -0.84 -6.49
CA ASN A 72 7.78 -0.72 -7.94
C ASN A 72 9.11 -0.87 -8.70
N LEU A 73 10.24 -0.94 -8.00
CA LEU A 73 11.55 -1.20 -8.60
C LEU A 73 11.86 -2.69 -8.69
N GLY A 74 11.01 -3.54 -8.11
CA GLY A 74 11.14 -5.00 -8.18
C GLY A 74 12.12 -5.56 -7.14
N TYR A 75 12.26 -4.91 -5.98
CA TYR A 75 13.04 -5.52 -4.90
C TYR A 75 12.29 -6.74 -4.33
N PRO A 76 12.93 -7.91 -4.22
CA PRO A 76 12.28 -9.12 -3.72
C PRO A 76 12.13 -9.08 -2.19
N TYR A 77 11.18 -9.86 -1.68
CA TYR A 77 11.10 -10.26 -0.28
C TYR A 77 10.63 -11.71 -0.18
N SER A 78 10.99 -12.39 0.90
CA SER A 78 10.60 -13.77 1.17
C SER A 78 9.48 -13.85 2.20
N ASP A 79 8.96 -15.05 2.41
CA ASP A 79 8.06 -15.41 3.51
C ASP A 79 8.63 -15.14 4.93
N GLN A 80 9.94 -14.84 5.04
CA GLN A 80 10.60 -14.47 6.29
C GLN A 80 10.69 -12.95 6.51
N MET A 81 10.16 -12.14 5.58
CA MET A 81 10.21 -10.69 5.70
C MET A 81 9.43 -10.19 6.92
N ARG A 82 10.12 -9.42 7.77
CA ARG A 82 9.54 -8.56 8.80
C ARG A 82 9.62 -7.11 8.32
N LEU A 83 8.49 -6.42 8.40
CA LEU A 83 8.39 -5.02 8.04
C LEU A 83 8.10 -4.22 9.30
N GLN A 84 8.89 -3.17 9.56
CA GLN A 84 8.59 -2.18 10.57
C GLN A 84 8.42 -0.82 9.90
N GLU A 85 7.33 -0.14 10.20
CA GLU A 85 7.06 1.22 9.75
C GLU A 85 6.96 2.11 10.98
N ARG A 86 7.61 3.27 10.93
CA ARG A 86 7.56 4.29 11.98
C ARG A 86 6.97 5.56 11.38
N TYR A 87 5.80 5.94 11.85
CA TYR A 87 5.06 7.12 11.43
C TYR A 87 5.14 8.19 12.51
N ARG A 88 5.64 9.38 12.16
CA ARG A 88 5.71 10.53 13.06
C ARG A 88 5.01 11.72 12.42
N ARG A 89 4.00 12.26 13.08
CA ARG A 89 3.34 13.49 12.65
C ARG A 89 4.18 14.69 13.08
N THR A 90 4.87 15.33 12.14
CA THR A 90 5.79 16.44 12.45
C THR A 90 5.05 17.75 12.69
N ASP A 91 3.90 17.93 12.05
CA ASP A 91 2.97 19.03 12.28
C ASP A 91 1.55 18.66 11.81
N HIS A 92 0.63 19.62 11.75
CA HIS A 92 -0.75 19.33 11.34
C HIS A 92 -0.83 18.72 9.92
N ASP A 93 -0.01 19.17 8.99
CA ASP A 93 -0.12 18.86 7.57
C ASP A 93 0.88 17.79 7.10
N HIS A 94 1.81 17.36 7.95
CA HIS A 94 2.91 16.48 7.55
C HIS A 94 3.06 15.24 8.44
N ILE A 95 3.27 14.09 7.80
CA ILE A 95 3.67 12.84 8.44
C ILE A 95 4.96 12.36 7.79
N GLU A 96 5.95 12.04 8.60
CA GLU A 96 7.14 11.31 8.17
C GLU A 96 6.97 9.81 8.40
N MET A 97 7.41 9.01 7.45
CA MET A 97 7.44 7.57 7.53
C MET A 97 8.83 7.05 7.22
N VAL A 98 9.35 6.16 8.07
CA VAL A 98 10.55 5.36 7.81
C VAL A 98 10.17 3.89 7.83
N VAL A 99 10.67 3.14 6.86
CA VAL A 99 10.45 1.71 6.72
C VAL A 99 11.74 0.97 6.99
N THR A 100 11.69 -0.08 7.78
CA THR A 100 12.77 -1.03 7.97
C THR A 100 12.31 -2.41 7.52
N VAL A 101 13.04 -3.01 6.59
CA VAL A 101 12.79 -4.36 6.07
C VAL A 101 13.89 -5.27 6.61
N THR A 102 13.48 -6.36 7.27
CA THR A 102 14.40 -7.41 7.71
C THR A 102 13.97 -8.72 7.07
N ASP A 103 14.82 -9.27 6.21
CA ASP A 103 14.58 -10.55 5.57
C ASP A 103 15.92 -11.26 5.36
N PRO A 104 16.26 -12.25 6.19
CA PRO A 104 17.57 -12.90 6.16
C PRO A 104 17.79 -13.78 4.92
N LYS A 105 16.74 -14.10 4.14
CA LYS A 105 16.90 -14.86 2.88
C LYS A 105 17.43 -14.00 1.75
N TYR A 106 17.02 -12.73 1.68
CA TYR A 106 17.38 -11.83 0.58
C TYR A 106 18.26 -10.64 0.97
N TYR A 107 18.30 -10.25 2.25
CA TYR A 107 19.05 -9.08 2.73
C TYR A 107 20.06 -9.48 3.81
N ALA A 108 21.32 -9.13 3.61
CA ALA A 108 22.40 -9.46 4.55
C ALA A 108 22.30 -8.72 5.90
N LYS A 109 21.55 -7.62 5.93
CA LYS A 109 21.24 -6.81 7.11
C LYS A 109 19.91 -6.08 6.88
N PRO A 110 19.24 -5.57 7.93
CA PRO A 110 18.05 -4.76 7.77
C PRO A 110 18.29 -3.59 6.78
N TRP A 111 17.39 -3.44 5.82
CA TRP A 111 17.36 -2.30 4.92
C TRP A 111 16.45 -1.23 5.51
N VAL A 112 16.93 0.01 5.55
CA VAL A 112 16.18 1.16 6.08
C VAL A 112 15.95 2.14 4.94
N SER A 113 14.70 2.54 4.74
CA SER A 113 14.34 3.51 3.71
C SER A 113 14.83 4.90 4.06
N GLN A 114 14.88 5.78 3.05
CA GLN A 114 14.88 7.22 3.32
C GLN A 114 13.54 7.63 3.97
N THR A 115 13.54 8.76 4.68
CA THR A 115 12.31 9.34 5.24
C THR A 115 11.38 9.75 4.10
N LYS A 116 10.16 9.20 4.10
CA LYS A 116 9.10 9.59 3.19
C LYS A 116 8.17 10.57 3.92
N THR A 117 8.03 11.79 3.39
CA THR A 117 7.09 12.79 3.94
C THR A 117 5.79 12.75 3.16
N TRP A 118 4.68 12.59 3.89
CA TRP A 118 3.32 12.62 3.37
C TRP A 118 2.71 13.96 3.74
N GLN A 119 1.95 14.54 2.82
CA GLN A 119 1.30 15.83 2.99
C GLN A 119 -0.21 15.63 3.05
N LEU A 120 -0.87 16.34 3.96
CA LEU A 120 -2.32 16.37 4.08
C LEU A 120 -2.90 17.01 2.82
N LEU A 121 -3.79 16.29 2.15
CA LEU A 121 -4.53 16.81 1.01
C LEU A 121 -5.61 17.76 1.51
N LYS A 122 -5.49 19.04 1.10
CA LYS A 122 -6.38 20.12 1.57
C LYS A 122 -7.63 20.25 0.72
N ASN A 123 -7.52 19.96 -0.58
CA ASN A 123 -8.60 20.14 -1.53
C ASN A 123 -9.07 18.79 -2.07
N PRO A 124 -10.38 18.48 -1.99
CA PRO A 124 -10.95 17.28 -2.61
C PRO A 124 -10.60 17.13 -4.08
N SER A 125 -10.56 18.23 -4.83
CA SER A 125 -10.20 18.25 -6.26
C SER A 125 -8.80 17.75 -6.59
N GLU A 126 -7.90 17.59 -5.60
CA GLU A 126 -6.57 17.00 -5.80
C GLU A 126 -6.60 15.46 -5.88
N TYR A 127 -7.70 14.83 -5.45
CA TYR A 127 -7.89 13.38 -5.44
C TYR A 127 -9.28 12.92 -5.89
N SER A 128 -10.09 13.86 -6.38
CA SER A 128 -11.47 13.70 -6.81
C SER A 128 -11.67 14.30 -8.21
N SER A 129 -12.69 13.89 -8.94
CA SER A 129 -13.03 14.47 -10.26
C SER A 129 -14.22 15.45 -10.10
N PRO A 130 -14.50 16.35 -11.07
CA PRO A 130 -15.60 17.30 -10.96
C PRO A 130 -16.98 16.68 -10.67
N GLU A 131 -17.16 15.39 -11.00
CA GLU A 131 -18.41 14.63 -10.78
C GLU A 131 -18.27 13.56 -9.69
N TRP A 132 -17.11 13.43 -9.06
CA TRP A 132 -16.81 12.40 -8.06
C TRP A 132 -16.17 13.03 -6.83
N GLU A 133 -16.88 13.05 -5.71
CA GLU A 133 -16.34 13.45 -4.41
C GLU A 133 -15.72 12.24 -3.70
N GLY A 134 -14.47 12.36 -3.26
CA GLY A 134 -13.74 11.30 -2.54
C GLY A 134 -12.55 10.74 -3.32
N LEU A 135 -11.86 9.75 -2.72
CA LEU A 135 -10.74 9.06 -3.36
C LEU A 135 -11.21 8.40 -4.67
N ILE A 136 -10.64 8.83 -5.80
CA ILE A 136 -10.88 8.21 -7.11
C ILE A 136 -10.62 6.71 -7.05
N GLU A 137 -11.52 5.92 -7.63
CA GLU A 137 -11.29 4.50 -7.86
C GLU A 137 -10.24 4.32 -8.97
N GLU A 138 -8.97 4.17 -8.57
CA GLU A 138 -7.88 3.83 -9.47
C GLU A 138 -7.53 2.35 -9.31
N LEU A 139 -8.17 1.49 -10.10
CA LEU A 139 -7.79 0.09 -10.23
C LEU A 139 -6.78 -0.04 -11.37
N CYS A 140 -5.73 -0.85 -11.19
CA CYS A 140 -4.93 -1.30 -12.31
C CYS A 140 -5.74 -2.30 -13.13
N ALA A 141 -6.64 -1.77 -13.95
CA ALA A 141 -7.20 -2.53 -15.05
C ALA A 141 -6.14 -2.56 -16.15
N PRO A 142 -5.89 -3.70 -16.81
CA PRO A 142 -5.15 -3.74 -18.05
C PRO A 142 -5.98 -3.08 -19.18
N ILE A 143 -6.61 -1.93 -18.93
CA ILE A 143 -7.47 -1.23 -19.90
C ILE A 143 -6.64 -0.62 -21.04
N ASP A 144 -5.34 -0.41 -20.82
CA ASP A 144 -4.37 -0.19 -21.90
C ASP A 144 -4.20 -1.45 -22.78
N GLU A 145 -4.44 -2.64 -22.22
CA GLU A 145 -4.68 -3.83 -23.03
C GLU A 145 -6.09 -3.86 -23.61
N VAL A 146 -7.12 -3.17 -23.12
CA VAL A 146 -8.44 -3.18 -23.79
C VAL A 146 -8.30 -2.58 -25.18
N ASP A 147 -7.55 -1.50 -25.38
CA ASP A 147 -7.32 -0.97 -26.73
C ASP A 147 -6.48 -1.93 -27.59
N GLN A 148 -5.42 -2.52 -27.02
CA GLN A 148 -4.62 -3.51 -27.74
C GLN A 148 -5.40 -4.80 -28.05
N PHE A 149 -6.21 -5.28 -27.12
CA PHE A 149 -7.08 -6.44 -27.22
C PHE A 149 -8.22 -6.15 -28.19
N ASN A 150 -8.81 -4.97 -28.12
CA ASN A 150 -9.82 -4.53 -29.06
C ASN A 150 -9.25 -4.52 -30.47
N LYS A 151 -8.07 -3.92 -30.66
CA LYS A 151 -7.39 -3.86 -31.96
C LYS A 151 -6.92 -5.22 -32.47
N ARG A 152 -6.33 -6.05 -31.60
CA ARG A 152 -5.69 -7.33 -32.00
C ARG A 152 -6.67 -8.49 -32.07
N ILE A 153 -7.68 -8.51 -31.21
CA ILE A 153 -8.55 -9.66 -30.99
C ILE A 153 -10.01 -9.33 -31.30
N ARG A 154 -10.63 -8.38 -30.59
CA ARG A 154 -12.08 -8.12 -30.69
C ARG A 154 -12.51 -7.60 -32.06
N ASN A 155 -11.87 -6.55 -32.57
CA ASN A 155 -12.25 -5.85 -33.79
C ASN A 155 -12.06 -6.76 -35.03
N PRO A 156 -10.91 -7.46 -35.20
CA PRO A 156 -10.75 -8.44 -36.28
C PRO A 156 -11.76 -9.60 -36.19
N ALA A 157 -12.01 -10.15 -35.00
CA ALA A 157 -12.98 -11.23 -34.80
C ALA A 157 -14.44 -10.77 -35.06
N GLY A 158 -14.74 -9.50 -34.81
CA GLY A 158 -16.04 -8.87 -35.08
C GLY A 158 -16.21 -8.29 -36.49
N GLY A 159 -15.20 -8.44 -37.37
CA GLY A 159 -15.26 -7.92 -38.74
C GLY A 159 -15.13 -6.40 -38.86
N VAL A 160 -14.70 -5.71 -37.80
CA VAL A 160 -14.37 -4.28 -37.83
C VAL A 160 -12.97 -4.13 -38.42
N ILE A 161 -12.90 -3.87 -39.72
CA ILE A 161 -11.64 -3.58 -40.43
C ILE A 161 -11.48 -2.07 -40.44
N GLU A 162 -10.51 -1.55 -39.68
CA GLU A 162 -10.09 -0.14 -39.81
C GLU A 162 -9.58 0.06 -41.25
N LYS A 163 -10.23 0.94 -42.01
CA LYS A 163 -9.80 1.36 -43.36
C LYS A 163 -8.70 2.41 -43.27
#